data_AF-H2YX16-F1
#
_entry.id   AF-H2YX16-F1
#
_cell.length_a   1.000
_cell.length_b   1.000
_cell.length_c   1.000
_cell.angle_alpha   90.00
_cell.angle_beta   90.00
_cell.angle_gamma   90.00
#
_symmetry.space_group_name_H-M   'P 1'
#
loop_
_entity.id
_entity.type
_entity.pdbx_description
1 polymer ?
#
loop_
_entity_poly.entity_id
_entity_poly.type
_entity_poly.pdbx_seq_one_letter_code
_entity_poly.pdbx_strand_id
1 'polypeptide(L)'
;MFSKHVKDKINSVVLDLGGGTGTSSLFIRNQLQFQGEIDILDANIEMLYKASQKKIGFRNIIRHFVGKSGELPVRDESYDVIISTGAFVPNHIRGVSHSRNDQSITSWRINNLHSETRRIGRLRGRIRSKHRETLFGE
;
A
#
# COMPACT_ATOMS: atom_id res chain seq x y z
N MET A 1 14.91 3.95 16.59
CA MET A 1 15.65 2.99 15.75
C MET A 1 15.84 3.51 14.33
N PHE A 2 14.79 3.95 13.61
CA PHE A 2 14.89 4.48 12.23
C PHE A 2 16.02 5.52 12.03
N SER A 3 16.02 6.64 12.77
CA SER A 3 17.02 7.72 12.62
C SER A 3 18.48 7.33 12.91
N LYS A 4 18.70 6.17 13.56
CA LYS A 4 20.05 5.65 13.79
C LYS A 4 20.63 5.06 12.50
N HIS A 5 19.79 4.40 11.70
CA HIS A 5 20.19 3.66 10.51
C HIS A 5 19.95 4.45 9.21
N VAL A 6 18.96 5.34 9.19
CA VAL A 6 18.64 6.17 8.01
C VAL A 6 19.22 7.56 8.21
N LYS A 7 20.34 7.83 7.54
CA LYS A 7 21.03 9.12 7.58
C LYS A 7 20.59 10.06 6.47
N ASP A 8 20.49 9.54 5.25
CA ASP A 8 19.96 10.30 4.13
C ASP A 8 18.44 10.31 4.18
N LYS A 9 17.86 11.35 4.75
CA LYS A 9 16.41 11.50 4.86
C LYS A 9 15.74 12.01 3.58
N ILE A 10 16.51 12.39 2.56
CA ILE A 10 16.01 13.05 1.35
C ILE A 10 16.02 12.09 0.18
N ASN A 11 17.11 11.33 -0.02
CA ASN A 11 17.25 10.46 -1.18
C ASN A 11 16.97 8.98 -0.89
N SER A 12 16.82 8.60 0.37
CA SER A 12 16.48 7.20 0.69
C SER A 12 15.07 6.83 0.23
N VAL A 13 14.90 5.57 -0.12
CA VAL A 13 13.62 4.95 -0.51
C VAL A 13 13.24 3.90 0.53
N VAL A 14 12.05 4.07 1.12
CA VAL A 14 11.52 3.20 2.18
C VAL A 14 10.39 2.33 1.65
N LEU A 15 10.38 1.05 2.01
CA LEU A 15 9.21 0.17 1.90
C LEU A 15 8.60 -0.08 3.29
N ASP A 16 7.34 0.32 3.48
CA ASP A 16 6.51 -0.04 4.65
C ASP A 16 5.78 -1.37 4.37
N LEU A 17 6.44 -2.47 4.77
CA LEU A 17 6.03 -3.85 4.52
C LEU A 17 5.05 -4.36 5.58
N GLY A 18 3.82 -4.66 5.13
CA GLY A 18 2.68 -4.89 6.03
C GLY A 18 2.22 -3.59 6.68
N GLY A 19 2.28 -2.48 5.91
CA GLY A 19 2.09 -1.13 6.46
C GLY A 19 0.66 -0.82 6.91
N GLY A 20 -0.31 -1.69 6.61
CA GLY A 20 -1.71 -1.54 7.00
C GLY A 20 -2.28 -0.18 6.64
N THR A 21 -2.68 0.59 7.65
CA THR A 21 -3.25 1.94 7.45
C THR A 21 -2.18 3.05 7.36
N GLY A 22 -0.90 2.70 7.24
CA GLY A 22 0.22 3.64 7.08
C GLY A 22 0.58 4.41 8.35
N THR A 23 0.39 3.82 9.54
CA THR A 23 0.73 4.50 10.82
C THR A 23 2.24 4.71 10.96
N SER A 24 3.05 3.70 10.63
CA SER A 24 4.52 3.80 10.62
C SER A 24 4.99 4.87 9.63
N SER A 25 4.47 4.82 8.40
CA SER A 25 4.73 5.83 7.37
C SER A 25 4.33 7.25 7.79
N LEU A 26 3.19 7.43 8.45
CA LEU A 26 2.76 8.74 8.97
C LEU A 26 3.72 9.25 10.05
N PHE A 27 4.16 8.36 10.94
CA PHE A 27 5.12 8.70 11.99
C PHE A 27 6.45 9.15 11.39
N ILE A 28 7.04 8.40 10.45
CA ILE A 28 8.32 8.78 9.86
C ILE A 28 8.23 10.09 9.05
N ARG A 29 7.11 10.33 8.35
CA ARG A 29 6.89 11.57 7.61
C ARG A 29 6.79 12.77 8.56
N ASN A 30 5.96 12.68 9.58
CA ASN A 30 5.63 13.84 10.43
C ASN A 30 6.59 14.05 11.59
N GLN A 31 7.01 12.97 12.27
CA GLN A 31 7.81 13.06 13.50
C GLN A 31 9.31 13.02 13.21
N LEU A 32 9.72 12.25 12.18
CA LEU A 32 11.14 12.15 11.82
C LEU A 32 11.53 13.09 10.67
N GLN A 33 10.57 13.81 10.10
CA GLN A 33 10.75 14.73 8.98
C GLN A 33 11.46 14.05 7.80
N PHE A 34 11.12 12.79 7.54
CA PHE A 34 11.65 12.05 6.40
C PHE A 34 11.07 12.65 5.11
N GLN A 35 11.92 13.04 4.17
CA GLN A 35 11.53 13.69 2.91
C GLN A 35 11.63 12.78 1.70
N GLY A 36 12.38 11.67 1.82
CA GLY A 36 12.51 10.68 0.76
C GLY A 36 11.22 9.93 0.44
N GLU A 37 11.36 8.97 -0.47
CA GLU A 37 10.25 8.23 -1.04
C GLU A 37 9.78 7.13 -0.09
N ILE A 38 8.47 6.93 -0.04
CA ILE A 38 7.84 5.88 0.75
C ILE A 38 6.88 5.11 -0.14
N ASP A 39 7.08 3.80 -0.23
CA ASP A 39 6.10 2.86 -0.74
C ASP A 39 5.47 2.09 0.42
N ILE A 40 4.20 1.72 0.27
CA ILE A 40 3.48 0.88 1.24
C ILE A 40 3.01 -0.40 0.57
N LEU A 41 3.17 -1.53 1.26
CA LEU A 41 2.69 -2.84 0.82
C LEU A 41 1.85 -3.49 1.91
N ASP A 42 0.63 -3.92 1.55
CA ASP A 42 -0.22 -4.72 2.44
C ASP A 42 -1.13 -5.66 1.61
N ALA A 43 -1.57 -6.77 2.20
CA ALA A 43 -2.51 -7.68 1.53
C ALA A 43 -3.95 -7.13 1.55
N ASN A 44 -4.28 -6.32 2.57
CA ASN A 44 -5.63 -5.82 2.82
C ASN A 44 -5.88 -4.49 2.11
N ILE A 45 -6.69 -4.54 1.05
CA ILE A 45 -7.05 -3.37 0.25
C ILE A 45 -7.80 -2.28 1.04
N GLU A 46 -8.59 -2.65 2.05
CA GLU A 46 -9.31 -1.66 2.87
C GLU A 46 -8.35 -0.87 3.76
N MET A 47 -7.28 -1.52 4.24
CA MET A 47 -6.22 -0.84 5.00
C MET A 47 -5.42 0.09 4.09
N LEU A 48 -5.03 -0.36 2.90
CA LEU A 48 -4.35 0.48 1.90
C LEU A 48 -5.22 1.65 1.46
N TYR A 49 -6.53 1.45 1.34
CA TYR A 49 -7.47 2.55 1.09
C TYR A 49 -7.37 3.59 2.20
N LYS A 50 -7.45 3.20 3.48
CA LYS A 50 -7.28 4.12 4.62
C LYS A 50 -5.91 4.81 4.63
N ALA A 51 -4.84 4.09 4.26
CA ALA A 51 -3.50 4.67 4.12
C ALA A 51 -3.45 5.75 3.03
N SER A 52 -4.07 5.49 1.88
CA SER A 52 -4.12 6.43 0.75
C SER A 52 -4.81 7.76 1.08
N GLN A 53 -5.72 7.77 2.07
CA GLN A 53 -6.40 8.99 2.50
C GLN A 53 -5.52 9.89 3.39
N LYS A 54 -4.36 9.40 3.86
CA LYS A 54 -3.44 10.18 4.69
C LYS A 54 -2.54 11.04 3.80
N LYS A 55 -2.20 12.24 4.27
CA LYS A 55 -1.26 13.17 3.60
C LYS A 55 0.21 12.74 3.77
N ILE A 56 0.54 11.50 3.39
CA ILE A 56 1.89 10.93 3.49
C ILE A 56 2.69 11.11 2.19
N GLY A 57 2.00 11.12 1.04
CA GLY A 57 2.64 11.17 -0.28
C GLY A 57 3.36 9.87 -0.61
N PHE A 58 2.64 8.74 -0.58
CA PHE A 58 3.20 7.46 -1.03
C PHE A 58 3.51 7.52 -2.53
N ARG A 59 4.71 7.05 -2.92
CA ARG A 59 5.07 6.90 -4.34
C ARG A 59 4.32 5.74 -4.97
N ASN A 60 4.29 4.59 -4.30
CA ASN A 60 3.48 3.44 -4.66
C ASN A 60 2.65 2.92 -3.49
N ILE A 61 1.44 2.47 -3.79
CA ILE A 61 0.57 1.71 -2.88
C ILE A 61 0.36 0.34 -3.49
N ILE A 62 0.94 -0.68 -2.86
CA ILE A 62 1.10 -2.02 -3.43
C ILE A 62 0.21 -2.99 -2.68
N ARG A 63 -0.73 -3.63 -3.37
CA ARG A 63 -1.50 -4.73 -2.80
C ARG A 63 -0.80 -6.06 -3.10
N HIS A 64 -0.31 -6.74 -2.07
CA HIS A 64 0.33 -8.04 -2.24
C HIS A 64 0.27 -8.89 -0.96
N PHE A 65 0.03 -10.19 -1.12
CA PHE A 65 0.12 -11.15 -0.04
C PHE A 65 1.49 -11.81 -0.06
N VAL A 66 2.28 -11.59 1.00
CA VAL A 66 3.61 -12.21 1.14
C VAL A 66 3.43 -13.65 1.63
N GLY A 67 3.35 -14.58 0.68
CA GLY A 67 3.23 -16.00 0.95
C GLY A 67 4.52 -16.62 1.49
N LYS A 68 4.51 -17.94 1.68
CA LYS A 68 5.66 -18.71 2.22
C LYS A 68 6.96 -18.53 1.43
N SER A 69 6.88 -18.21 0.13
CA SER A 69 8.06 -17.96 -0.71
C SER A 69 8.80 -16.67 -0.36
N GLY A 70 8.17 -15.74 0.37
CA GLY A 70 8.76 -14.45 0.72
C GLY A 70 8.93 -13.49 -0.46
N GLU A 71 8.34 -13.80 -1.62
CA GLU A 71 8.49 -12.98 -2.81
C GLU A 71 7.68 -11.69 -2.69
N LEU A 72 8.38 -10.57 -2.88
CA LEU A 72 7.81 -9.25 -2.97
C LEU A 72 7.69 -8.84 -4.44
N PRO A 73 6.66 -8.09 -4.84
CA PRO A 73 6.46 -7.65 -6.22
C PRO A 73 7.28 -6.38 -6.50
N VAL A 74 8.56 -6.41 -6.17
CA VAL A 74 9.49 -5.28 -6.27
C VAL A 74 10.85 -5.78 -6.74
N ARG A 75 11.61 -4.93 -7.43
CA ARG A 75 12.94 -5.31 -7.90
C ARG A 75 13.89 -5.49 -6.72
N ASP A 76 14.85 -6.39 -6.87
CA ASP A 76 15.99 -6.44 -5.95
C ASP A 76 16.70 -5.08 -5.91
N GLU A 77 17.28 -4.79 -4.75
CA GLU A 77 18.07 -3.56 -4.49
C GLU A 77 17.29 -2.25 -4.76
N SER A 78 15.96 -2.26 -4.72
CA SER A 78 15.14 -1.07 -5.02
C SER A 78 14.77 -0.19 -3.82
N TYR A 79 15.14 -0.60 -2.60
CA TYR A 79 14.86 0.11 -1.36
C TYR A 79 16.09 0.13 -0.46
N ASP A 80 16.39 1.28 0.13
CA ASP A 80 17.47 1.43 1.11
C ASP A 80 17.04 0.90 2.49
N VAL A 81 15.73 0.92 2.77
CA VAL A 81 15.16 0.60 4.06
C VAL A 81 13.85 -0.14 3.90
N ILE A 82 13.72 -1.27 4.60
CA ILE A 82 12.43 -1.94 4.81
C ILE A 82 12.05 -1.74 6.27
N ILE A 83 10.85 -1.23 6.50
CA ILE A 83 10.22 -1.20 7.83
C ILE A 83 9.08 -2.21 7.84
N SER A 84 8.96 -2.95 8.94
CA SER A 84 7.84 -3.86 9.14
C SER A 84 7.46 -3.87 10.61
N THR A 85 6.20 -3.53 10.89
CA THR A 85 5.69 -3.35 12.25
C THR A 85 4.33 -4.03 12.36
N GLY A 86 4.23 -5.04 13.23
CA GLY A 86 2.97 -5.76 13.44
C GLY A 86 2.49 -6.56 12.22
N ALA A 87 3.39 -6.87 11.29
CA ALA A 87 3.09 -7.63 10.08
C ALA A 87 3.40 -9.12 10.26
N PHE A 88 2.63 -9.96 9.58
CA PHE A 88 2.94 -11.37 9.43
C PHE A 88 3.67 -11.58 8.10
N VAL A 89 4.98 -11.76 8.18
CA VAL A 89 5.86 -12.03 7.04
C VAL A 89 6.72 -13.26 7.33
N PRO A 90 7.10 -14.05 6.30
CA PRO A 90 8.04 -15.15 6.49
C PRO A 90 9.40 -14.65 6.95
N ASN A 91 10.21 -15.56 7.50
CA ASN A 91 11.56 -15.26 8.00
C ASN A 91 12.50 -14.67 6.95
N HIS A 92 12.24 -14.98 5.67
CA HIS A 92 13.00 -14.46 4.55
C HIS A 92 12.05 -13.81 3.55
N ILE A 93 12.42 -12.63 3.11
CA ILE A 93 11.77 -11.90 2.03
C ILE A 93 12.81 -11.63 0.94
N ARG A 94 12.39 -11.65 -0.32
CA ARG A 94 13.24 -11.33 -1.48
C ARG A 94 12.48 -10.47 -2.47
N GLY A 95 13.20 -9.56 -3.13
CA GLY A 95 12.69 -8.97 -4.35
C GLY A 95 12.66 -10.01 -5.46
N VAL A 96 12.06 -9.62 -6.56
CA VAL A 96 11.94 -10.43 -7.77
C VAL A 96 12.89 -9.88 -8.83
N SER A 97 13.73 -10.75 -9.36
CA SER A 97 14.63 -10.45 -10.48
C SER A 97 13.84 -10.47 -11.81
N HIS A 98 13.04 -9.45 -12.09
CA HIS A 98 12.34 -9.37 -13.38
C HIS A 98 13.25 -8.79 -14.48
N SER A 99 13.43 -9.54 -15.57
CA SER A 99 13.77 -8.93 -16.87
C SER A 99 12.61 -8.02 -17.32
N ARG A 100 12.88 -6.97 -18.09
CA ARG A 100 12.00 -5.80 -18.34
C ARG A 100 10.55 -6.06 -18.83
N ASN A 101 10.10 -7.30 -19.04
CA ASN A 101 8.87 -7.64 -19.75
C ASN A 101 7.68 -8.14 -18.91
N ASP A 102 7.77 -8.27 -17.59
CA ASP A 102 6.61 -8.71 -16.80
C ASP A 102 5.76 -7.53 -16.28
N GLN A 103 4.70 -7.21 -17.03
CA GLN A 103 3.75 -6.14 -16.72
C GLN A 103 2.71 -6.52 -15.65
N SER A 104 2.83 -7.68 -14.98
CA SER A 104 1.86 -8.11 -13.97
C SER A 104 1.98 -7.37 -12.62
N ILE A 105 3.12 -6.72 -12.35
CA ILE A 105 3.31 -5.85 -11.17
C ILE A 105 2.67 -4.49 -11.46
N THR A 106 1.34 -4.46 -11.34
CA THR A 106 0.58 -3.21 -11.41
C THR A 106 0.88 -2.38 -10.15
N SER A 107 1.79 -1.41 -10.26
CA SER A 107 1.77 -0.25 -9.36
C SER A 107 0.43 0.47 -9.59
N TRP A 108 -0.47 0.37 -8.61
CA TRP A 108 -1.72 1.11 -8.63
C TRP A 108 -1.42 2.55 -8.21
N ARG A 109 -1.10 3.40 -9.20
CA ARG A 109 -1.03 4.85 -8.98
C ARG A 109 -2.39 5.35 -8.48
N ILE A 110 -2.33 6.25 -7.50
CA ILE A 110 -3.45 6.79 -6.71
C ILE A 110 -4.67 7.25 -7.56
N ASN A 111 -4.47 7.60 -8.84
CA ASN A 111 -5.53 7.98 -9.76
C ASN A 111 -6.60 6.89 -10.00
N ASN A 112 -6.29 5.61 -9.80
CA ASN A 112 -7.24 4.50 -9.96
C ASN A 112 -8.08 4.18 -8.70
N LEU A 113 -7.71 4.70 -7.53
CA LEU A 113 -8.50 4.50 -6.30
C LEU A 113 -9.86 5.23 -6.36
N HIS A 114 -9.93 6.35 -7.08
CA HIS A 114 -11.15 7.15 -7.25
C HIS A 114 -12.15 6.57 -8.27
N SER A 115 -11.71 5.70 -9.19
CA SER A 115 -12.59 5.04 -10.16
C SER A 115 -13.23 3.78 -9.58
N GLU A 116 -12.47 2.98 -8.83
CA GLU A 116 -12.97 1.73 -8.25
C GLU A 116 -13.93 1.97 -7.08
N THR A 117 -13.68 3.00 -6.26
CA THR A 117 -14.63 3.43 -5.21
C THR A 117 -15.91 4.03 -5.77
N ARG A 118 -15.87 4.71 -6.92
CA ARG A 118 -17.10 5.13 -7.63
C ARG A 118 -17.90 3.93 -8.11
N ARG A 119 -17.25 2.83 -8.50
CA ARG A 119 -17.90 1.58 -8.92
C ARG A 119 -18.55 0.86 -7.74
N ILE A 120 -17.85 0.73 -6.61
CA ILE A 120 -18.37 0.15 -5.37
C ILE A 120 -19.48 1.01 -4.76
N GLY A 121 -19.34 2.34 -4.78
CA GLY A 121 -20.35 3.29 -4.33
C GLY A 121 -21.63 3.23 -5.16
N ARG A 122 -21.52 3.11 -6.51
CA ARG A 122 -22.67 2.87 -7.39
C ARG A 122 -23.33 1.51 -7.15
N LEU A 123 -22.56 0.46 -6.89
CA LEU A 123 -23.11 -0.87 -6.56
C LEU A 123 -23.92 -0.83 -5.25
N ARG A 124 -23.38 -0.20 -4.20
CA ARG A 124 -24.09 -0.03 -2.92
C ARG A 124 -25.34 0.84 -3.07
N GLY A 125 -25.30 1.89 -3.89
CA GLY A 125 -26.46 2.72 -4.22
C GLY A 125 -27.57 1.94 -4.96
N ARG A 126 -27.19 1.07 -5.90
CA ARG A 126 -28.11 0.26 -6.71
C ARG A 126 -28.74 -0.90 -5.93
N ILE A 127 -28.01 -1.48 -4.97
CA ILE A 127 -28.56 -2.47 -4.04
C ILE A 127 -29.59 -1.82 -3.09
N ARG A 128 -29.30 -0.60 -2.59
CA ARG A 128 -30.23 0.15 -1.73
C ARG A 128 -31.51 0.58 -2.46
N SER A 129 -31.44 0.96 -3.74
CA SER A 129 -32.63 1.35 -4.51
C SER A 129 -33.53 0.14 -4.80
N LYS A 130 -32.95 -1.00 -5.20
CA LYS A 130 -33.70 -2.24 -5.42
C LYS A 130 -34.37 -2.76 -4.15
N HIS A 131 -33.71 -2.66 -2.99
CA HIS A 131 -34.33 -3.08 -1.72
C HIS A 131 -35.52 -2.21 -1.31
N ARG A 132 -35.54 -0.92 -1.70
CA ARG A 132 -36.64 0.01 -1.43
C ARG A 132 -37.85 -0.25 -2.32
N GLU A 133 -37.65 -0.62 -3.58
CA GLU A 133 -38.74 -0.96 -4.51
C GLU A 133 -39.44 -2.27 -4.14
N THR A 134 -38.73 -3.25 -3.55
CA THR A 134 -39.35 -4.49 -3.04
C THR A 134 -40.09 -4.36 -1.70
N LEU A 135 -39.86 -3.28 -0.93
CA LEU A 135 -40.48 -3.08 0.39
C LEU A 135 -41.65 -2.09 0.38
N PHE A 136 -41.85 -1.36 -0.72
CA PHE A 136 -42.89 -0.33 -0.86
C PHE A 136 -43.58 -0.39 -2.25
N GLY A 137 -43.57 -1.56 -2.89
CA GLY A 137 -44.35 -1.81 -4.10
C GLY A 137 -45.74 -2.30 -3.75
N GLU A 138 -46.71 -1.39 -3.92
CA GLU A 138 -48.16 -1.44 -3.67
C GLU A 138 -48.62 -1.39 -2.20
#